data_AF-A0ABD0RYF1-F1
#
_entry.id   AF-A0ABD0RYF1-F1
#
_cell.length_a   1.000
_cell.length_b   1.000
_cell.length_c   1.000
_cell.angle_alpha   90.00
_cell.angle_beta   90.00
_cell.angle_gamma   90.00
#
_symmetry.space_group_name_H-M   'P 1'
#
loop_
_entity.id
_entity.type
_entity.pdbx_description
1 polymer ?
#
loop_
_entity_poly.entity_id
_entity_poly.type
_entity_poly.pdbx_seq_one_letter_code
_entity_poly.pdbx_strand_id
1 'polypeptide(L)' 'AIALCSRLLEYTPTARLTPLEACAHTFFDELREPNLKLPNGRERPVLFNFTTQ' A
#
# COMPACT_ATOMS: atom_id res chain seq x y z
N ALA A 1 -4.57 7.12 6.47
CA ALA A 1 -3.61 6.31 7.24
C ALA A 1 -4.28 5.52 8.39
N ILE A 2 -5.08 6.15 9.26
CA ILE A 2 -5.65 5.51 10.48
C ILE A 2 -6.43 4.22 10.17
N ALA A 3 -7.25 4.22 9.11
CA ALA A 3 -8.06 3.05 8.72
C ALA A 3 -7.23 1.79 8.38
N LEU A 4 -6.04 1.96 7.79
CA LEU A 4 -5.12 0.86 7.50
C LEU A 4 -4.50 0.33 8.79
N CYS A 5 -4.03 1.22 9.68
CA CYS A 5 -3.44 0.83 10.97
C CYS A 5 -4.43 0.05 11.83
N SER A 6 -5.71 0.44 11.87
CA SER A 6 -6.74 -0.27 12.63
C SER A 6 -6.96 -1.70 12.13
N ARG A 7 -6.86 -1.94 10.82
CA ARG A 7 -7.03 -3.28 10.21
C ARG A 7 -5.77 -4.15 10.28
N LEU A 8 -4.60 -3.56 10.55
CA LEU A 8 -3.35 -4.29 10.77
C LEU A 8 -3.14 -4.63 12.24
N LEU A 9 -3.51 -3.70 13.14
CA LEU A 9 -3.37 -3.83 14.59
C LEU A 9 -4.61 -4.45 15.23
N GLU A 10 -5.09 -5.55 14.66
CA GLU A 10 -6.16 -6.36 15.24
C GLU A 10 -5.60 -7.42 16.18
N TYR A 11 -6.27 -7.58 17.33
CA TYR A 11 -5.99 -8.66 18.29
C TYR A 11 -6.23 -10.03 17.66
N THR A 12 -7.29 -10.16 16.86
CA THR A 12 -7.62 -11.38 16.14
C THR A 12 -6.70 -11.55 14.93
N PRO A 13 -5.81 -12.56 14.89
CA PRO A 13 -4.82 -12.69 13.82
C PRO A 13 -5.43 -12.89 12.44
N THR A 14 -6.58 -13.57 12.36
CA THR A 14 -7.29 -13.87 11.11
C THR A 14 -8.10 -12.70 10.57
N ALA A 15 -8.36 -11.67 11.39
CA ALA A 15 -9.02 -10.44 10.95
C ALA A 15 -8.03 -9.42 10.37
N ARG A 16 -6.72 -9.67 10.50
CA ARG A 16 -5.67 -8.81 9.95
C ARG A 16 -5.70 -8.86 8.43
N LEU A 17 -5.56 -7.69 7.82
CA LEU A 17 -5.37 -7.59 6.37
C LEU A 17 -4.13 -8.39 5.93
N THR A 18 -4.28 -9.16 4.86
CA THR A 18 -3.14 -9.82 4.23
C THR A 18 -2.21 -8.76 3.60
N PRO A 19 -0.92 -9.04 3.43
CA PRO A 19 0.03 -8.09 2.85
C PRO A 19 -0.42 -7.58 1.46
N LEU A 20 -1.01 -8.47 0.65
CA LEU A 20 -1.45 -8.17 -0.71
C LEU A 20 -2.71 -7.30 -0.71
N GLU A 21 -3.66 -7.55 0.20
CA GLU A 21 -4.82 -6.69 0.40
C GLU A 21 -4.45 -5.34 1.03
N ALA A 22 -3.43 -5.31 1.90
CA ALA A 22 -2.89 -4.06 2.45
C ALA A 22 -2.27 -3.19 1.34
N CYS A 23 -1.52 -3.79 0.39
CA CYS A 23 -1.04 -3.10 -0.82
C CYS A 23 -2.20 -2.62 -1.73
N ALA A 24 -3.37 -3.24 -1.62
CA ALA A 24 -4.58 -2.84 -2.32
C ALA A 24 -5.38 -1.70 -1.64
N HIS A 25 -4.97 -1.27 -0.45
CA HIS A 25 -5.70 -0.28 0.33
C HIS A 25 -5.64 1.12 -0.29
N THR A 26 -6.73 1.89 -0.17
CA THR A 26 -6.88 3.25 -0.72
C THR A 26 -5.87 4.27 -0.21
N PHE A 27 -5.15 3.93 0.86
CA PHE A 27 -4.04 4.74 1.37
C PHE A 27 -2.88 4.80 0.38
N PHE A 28 -2.71 3.75 -0.44
CA PHE A 28 -1.68 3.66 -1.46
C PHE A 28 -2.19 4.05 -2.85
N ASP A 29 -3.42 4.56 -2.99
CA ASP A 29 -3.94 5.00 -4.30
C ASP A 29 -3.14 6.18 -4.86
N GLU A 30 -2.65 7.08 -4.00
CA GLU A 30 -1.74 8.16 -4.42
C GLU A 30 -0.45 7.61 -5.04
N LEU A 31 0.05 6.45 -4.59
CA LEU A 31 1.21 5.79 -5.19
C LEU A 31 0.94 5.25 -6.59
N ARG A 32 -0.33 5.05 -6.95
CA ARG A 32 -0.76 4.55 -8.27
C ARG A 32 -0.91 5.68 -9.27
N GLU A 33 -1.17 6.90 -8.81
CA GLU A 33 -1.30 8.08 -9.66
C GLU A 33 -0.08 8.23 -10.59
N PRO A 34 -0.30 8.37 -11.91
CA PRO A 34 0.79 8.46 -12.88
C PRO A 34 1.63 9.74 -12.72
N ASN A 35 1.07 10.75 -12.04
CA ASN A 35 1.71 12.05 -11.82
C ASN A 35 2.46 12.12 -10.47
N LEU A 36 2.44 11.07 -9.65
CA LEU A 36 3.09 11.11 -8.35
C LEU A 36 4.61 11.16 -8.52
N LYS A 37 5.21 12.25 -8.03
CA LYS A 37 6.66 12.42 -7.90
C LYS A 37 7.04 12.44 -6.44
N LEU A 38 8.25 11.95 -6.14
CA LEU A 38 8.81 12.11 -4.80
C LEU A 38 8.93 13.61 -4.48
N PRO A 39 8.83 14.02 -3.19
CA PRO A 39 9.05 15.41 -2.78
C PRO A 39 10.40 15.99 -3.25
N ASN A 40 11.36 15.12 -3.51
CA ASN A 40 12.70 15.45 -4.03
C ASN A 40 12.76 15.54 -5.56
N GLY A 41 11.63 15.51 -6.27
CA GLY A 41 11.54 15.58 -7.74
C GLY A 41 11.95 14.32 -8.49
N ARG A 42 12.37 13.26 -7.79
CA ARG A 42 12.70 11.96 -8.40
C ARG A 42 11.45 11.18 -8.78
N GLU A 43 11.57 10.36 -9.82
CA GLU A 43 10.54 9.41 -10.21
C GLU A 43 10.35 8.34 -9.14
N ARG A 44 9.12 7.83 -9.04
CA ARG A 44 8.78 6.78 -8.08
C ARG A 44 9.58 5.50 -8.38
N PRO A 45 10.00 4.74 -7.36
CA PRO A 45 10.65 3.44 -7.56
C PRO A 45 9.70 2.44 -8.24
N VAL A 46 10.23 1.28 -8.64
CA VAL A 46 9.41 0.21 -9.21
C VAL A 46 8.51 -0.36 -8.11
N LEU A 47 7.23 -0.03 -8.15
CA LEU A 47 6.23 -0.39 -7.13
C LEU A 47 5.26 -1.49 -7.59
N PHE A 48 5.17 -1.75 -8.90
CA PHE A 48 4.14 -2.60 -9.52
C PHE A 48 4.70 -3.83 -10.24
N ASN A 49 5.94 -4.22 -9.97
CA ASN A 49 6.58 -5.41 -10.53
C ASN A 49 6.19 -6.70 -9.79
N PHE A 50 4.88 -6.97 -9.70
CA PHE A 50 4.41 -8.22 -9.11
C PHE A 50 4.75 -9.40 -10.03
N THR A 51 5.43 -10.42 -9.49
CA THR A 51 5.68 -11.67 -10.18
C THR A 51 4.52 -12.64 -9.93
N THR A 52 4.12 -13.42 -10.94
CA THR A 52 3.25 -14.58 -10.73
C THR A 52 4.03 -15.63 -9.95
N GLN A 53 3.71 -15.81 -8.66
CA GLN A 53 4.35 -16.79 -7.78
C GLN A 53 3.89 -18.21 -8.09
#